data_AF-A0A1Q9C5B3-F1
#
_entry.id   AF-A0A1Q9C5B3-F1
#
_cell.length_a   1.000
_cell.length_b   1.000
_cell.length_c   1.000
_cell.angle_alpha   90.00
_cell.angle_beta   90.00
_cell.angle_gamma   90.00
#
_symmetry.space_group_name_H-M   'P 1'
#
loop_
_entity.id
_entity.type
_entity.pdbx_description
1 polymer ?
#
loop_
_entity_poly.entity_id
_entity_poly.type
_entity_poly.pdbx_seq_one_letter_code
_entity_poly.pdbx_strand_id
1 'polypeptide(L)'
;MQLRQLLLALAALSLVQHCFLGPRQNEAPRARLVLRRAAPPVELASEFLAGWERQEMAQKKAGAAPAGLTPPKEISEAEELRSAIQTLAKSKSMQSLRLGIMAPSGEAALTAMQNWVEGLELDSPADGVMAVDDENSPLDMSEIASGPVYLKYQYSFGDPANRADNGNPSKENVVPKVGAYMKSYPFPGRGVLFNPELGDGEMRMYGDFPLALFGWPTDAL
;
A
#
# COMPACT_ATOMS: atom_id res chain seq x y z
N MET A 1 43.48 -36.49 33.24
CA MET A 1 44.66 -36.05 32.44
C MET A 1 44.33 -36.40 31.00
N GLN A 2 44.01 -35.50 30.07
CA GLN A 2 44.71 -34.26 29.72
C GLN A 2 43.71 -33.17 29.32
N LEU A 3 43.82 -32.06 30.03
CA LEU A 3 43.37 -30.71 29.68
C LEU A 3 44.50 -30.07 28.84
N ARG A 4 44.22 -29.00 28.10
CA ARG A 4 45.13 -27.85 27.82
C ARG A 4 45.94 -27.73 26.52
N GLN A 5 45.89 -28.63 25.53
CA GLN A 5 46.71 -28.43 24.31
C GLN A 5 46.01 -27.78 23.09
N LEU A 6 44.72 -27.48 23.13
CA LEU A 6 44.01 -26.92 21.95
C LEU A 6 43.64 -25.43 22.04
N LEU A 7 44.33 -24.66 22.89
CA LEU A 7 44.03 -23.24 23.14
C LEU A 7 45.21 -22.28 22.88
N LEU A 8 46.21 -22.71 22.11
CA LEU A 8 47.47 -21.97 21.92
C LEU A 8 47.95 -21.90 20.45
N ALA A 9 47.03 -21.94 19.48
CA ALA A 9 47.39 -21.91 18.04
C ALA A 9 46.72 -20.81 17.20
N LEU A 10 46.14 -19.77 17.80
CA LEU A 10 45.59 -18.61 17.07
C LEU A 10 45.93 -17.27 17.75
N ALA A 11 47.15 -17.17 18.28
CA ALA A 11 47.72 -15.94 18.84
C ALA A 11 49.15 -15.74 18.29
N ALA A 12 49.29 -15.66 16.97
CA ALA A 12 50.52 -15.22 16.30
C ALA A 12 50.30 -15.00 14.80
N LEU A 13 49.52 -13.99 14.41
CA LEU A 13 49.80 -13.27 13.16
C LEU A 13 49.74 -11.77 13.45
N SER A 14 50.87 -11.37 14.00
CA SER A 14 51.31 -10.01 14.19
C SER A 14 51.36 -9.26 12.85
N LEU A 15 50.91 -8.01 12.90
CA LEU A 15 51.51 -6.86 12.25
C LEU A 15 52.00 -7.05 10.81
N VAL A 16 51.14 -6.67 9.86
CA VAL A 16 51.60 -5.87 8.71
C VAL A 16 50.79 -4.58 8.69
N GLN A 17 51.38 -3.56 9.32
CA GLN A 17 51.22 -2.16 8.93
C GLN A 17 51.34 -2.07 7.40
N HIS A 18 50.27 -1.68 6.73
CA HIS A 18 50.37 -0.86 5.53
C HIS A 18 49.41 0.31 5.67
N CYS A 19 49.99 1.43 6.10
CA CYS A 19 49.43 2.76 5.97
C CYS A 19 49.19 3.06 4.49
N PHE A 20 47.95 2.92 4.03
CA PHE A 20 47.45 3.63 2.85
C PHE A 20 46.30 4.53 3.28
N LEU A 21 46.65 5.61 3.98
CA LEU A 21 45.80 6.79 4.09
C LEU A 21 45.89 7.54 2.75
N GLY A 22 45.13 7.08 1.76
CA GLY A 22 44.84 7.88 0.59
C GLY A 22 44.05 9.14 1.02
N PRO A 23 44.28 10.31 0.39
CA PRO A 23 43.52 11.51 0.70
C PRO A 23 42.03 11.21 0.49
N ARG A 24 41.24 11.32 1.57
CA ARG A 24 39.77 11.39 1.50
C ARG A 24 39.44 12.57 0.58
N GLN A 25 39.07 12.27 -0.65
CA GLN A 25 38.43 13.26 -1.49
C GLN A 25 37.12 13.61 -0.82
N ASN A 26 37.05 14.82 -0.27
CA ASN A 26 35.82 15.47 0.15
C ASN A 26 34.97 15.67 -1.11
N GLU A 27 34.26 14.63 -1.52
CA GLU A 27 33.14 14.79 -2.43
C GLU A 27 32.09 15.61 -1.68
N ALA A 28 32.00 16.89 -2.03
CA ALA A 28 30.92 17.75 -1.58
C ALA A 28 29.59 17.02 -1.84
N PRO A 29 28.65 17.00 -0.88
CA PRO A 29 27.35 16.38 -1.09
C PRO A 29 26.70 17.09 -2.28
N ARG A 30 26.70 16.41 -3.43
CA ARG A 30 25.93 16.82 -4.60
C ARG A 30 24.48 16.76 -4.14
N ALA A 31 23.95 17.90 -3.73
CA ALA A 31 22.54 18.11 -3.52
C ALA A 31 21.86 17.78 -4.86
N ARG A 32 21.39 16.54 -5.00
CA ARG A 32 20.41 16.19 -6.02
C ARG A 32 19.20 17.05 -5.69
N LEU A 33 19.05 18.14 -6.44
CA LEU A 33 17.82 18.90 -6.48
C LEU A 33 16.77 17.97 -7.09
N VAL A 34 16.13 17.17 -6.25
CA VAL A 34 14.97 16.37 -6.64
C VAL A 34 13.86 17.40 -6.85
N LEU A 35 13.68 17.83 -8.10
CA LEU A 35 12.55 18.63 -8.53
C LEU A 35 11.29 17.82 -8.17
N ARG A 36 10.67 18.20 -7.05
CA ARG A 36 9.43 17.60 -6.58
C ARG A 36 8.35 17.97 -7.58
N ARG A 37 8.02 17.04 -8.48
CA ARG A 37 6.95 17.22 -9.47
C ARG A 37 5.67 17.53 -8.68
N ALA A 38 5.01 18.64 -9.01
CA ALA A 38 3.77 19.01 -8.35
C ALA A 38 2.74 17.89 -8.56
N ALA A 39 1.96 17.58 -7.52
CA ALA A 39 0.88 16.62 -7.64
C ALA A 39 -0.11 17.08 -8.72
N PRO A 40 -0.62 16.17 -9.57
CA PRO A 40 -1.63 16.53 -10.55
C PRO A 40 -2.91 17.05 -9.85
N PRO A 41 -3.70 17.91 -10.51
CA PRO A 41 -5.08 18.20 -10.13
C PRO A 41 -5.92 16.93 -9.97
N VAL A 42 -6.97 17.01 -9.13
CA VAL A 42 -7.90 15.89 -8.84
C VAL A 42 -8.56 15.36 -10.10
N GLU A 43 -8.94 16.26 -11.02
CA GLU A 43 -9.59 15.94 -12.28
C GLU A 43 -8.63 15.15 -13.18
N LEU A 44 -7.39 15.61 -13.33
CA LEU A 44 -6.38 14.92 -14.14
C LEU A 44 -6.00 13.56 -13.54
N ALA A 45 -5.94 13.44 -12.21
CA ALA A 45 -5.73 12.15 -11.55
C ALA A 45 -6.90 11.18 -11.81
N SER A 46 -8.14 11.67 -11.70
CA SER A 46 -9.35 10.88 -11.99
C SER A 46 -9.40 10.41 -13.44
N GLU A 47 -9.09 11.30 -14.38
CA GLU A 47 -9.03 10.98 -15.81
C GLU A 47 -7.96 9.93 -16.13
N PHE A 48 -6.78 10.06 -15.50
CA PHE A 48 -5.68 9.11 -15.64
C PHE A 48 -6.10 7.70 -15.16
N LEU A 49 -6.64 7.59 -13.94
CA LEU A 49 -7.08 6.31 -13.39
C LEU A 49 -8.21 5.67 -14.21
N ALA A 50 -9.17 6.47 -14.68
CA ALA A 50 -10.22 5.98 -15.57
C ALA A 50 -9.66 5.53 -16.93
N GLY A 51 -8.62 6.19 -17.43
CA GLY A 51 -7.89 5.78 -18.64
C GLY A 51 -7.22 4.42 -18.48
N TRP A 52 -6.53 4.24 -17.36
CA TRP A 52 -5.85 2.99 -17.02
C TRP A 52 -6.84 1.83 -16.87
N GLU A 53 -7.95 2.02 -16.15
CA GLU A 53 -9.00 1.00 -15.99
C GLU A 53 -9.59 0.55 -17.34
N ARG A 54 -9.86 1.49 -18.25
CA ARG A 54 -10.33 1.14 -19.60
C ARG A 54 -9.32 0.29 -20.36
N GLN A 55 -8.03 0.54 -20.18
CA GLN A 55 -6.97 -0.25 -20.79
C GLN A 55 -6.88 -1.65 -20.17
N GLU A 56 -6.93 -1.77 -18.85
CA GLU A 56 -6.96 -3.06 -18.13
C GLU A 56 -8.15 -3.91 -18.61
N MET A 57 -9.34 -3.32 -18.64
CA MET A 57 -10.56 -4.01 -19.08
C MET A 57 -10.46 -4.47 -20.54
N ALA A 58 -9.81 -3.68 -21.41
CA ALA A 58 -9.56 -4.09 -22.79
C ALA A 58 -8.56 -5.26 -22.88
N GLN A 59 -7.50 -5.25 -22.08
CA GLN A 59 -6.52 -6.34 -22.00
C GLN A 59 -7.15 -7.62 -21.46
N LYS A 60 -7.94 -7.53 -20.40
CA LYS A 60 -8.70 -8.64 -19.81
C LYS A 60 -9.67 -9.25 -20.83
N LYS A 61 -10.38 -8.42 -21.59
CA LYS A 61 -11.24 -8.87 -22.69
C LYS A 61 -10.45 -9.58 -23.80
N ALA A 62 -9.19 -9.21 -24.00
CA ALA A 62 -8.27 -9.88 -24.92
C ALA A 62 -7.62 -11.15 -24.33
N GLY A 63 -7.94 -11.52 -23.08
CA GLY A 63 -7.41 -12.72 -22.42
C GLY A 63 -6.08 -12.53 -21.69
N ALA A 64 -5.65 -11.29 -21.45
CA ALA A 64 -4.49 -11.03 -20.60
C ALA A 64 -4.75 -11.47 -19.15
N ALA A 65 -3.68 -11.79 -18.42
CA ALA A 65 -3.75 -12.06 -17.00
C ALA A 65 -4.24 -10.81 -16.22
N PRO A 66 -4.89 -10.98 -15.05
CA PRO A 66 -5.34 -9.85 -14.24
C PRO A 66 -4.15 -8.98 -13.81
N ALA A 67 -4.24 -7.66 -14.08
CA ALA A 67 -3.19 -6.71 -13.70
C ALA A 67 -2.96 -6.66 -12.17
N GLY A 68 -3.96 -7.07 -11.38
CA GLY A 68 -3.86 -7.21 -9.93
C GLY A 68 -2.73 -8.12 -9.44
N LEU A 69 -2.30 -9.09 -10.26
CA LEU A 69 -1.20 -10.02 -9.94
C LEU A 69 0.13 -9.64 -10.59
N THR A 70 0.21 -8.50 -11.27
CA THR A 70 1.44 -8.06 -11.93
C THR A 70 2.56 -7.85 -10.90
N PRO A 71 3.74 -8.49 -11.07
CA PRO A 71 4.88 -8.29 -10.18
C PRO A 71 5.35 -6.82 -10.17
N PRO A 72 5.89 -6.30 -9.04
CA PRO A 72 6.30 -4.89 -8.93
C PRO A 72 7.22 -4.39 -10.05
N LYS A 73 8.13 -5.25 -10.54
CA LYS A 73 9.11 -4.92 -11.57
C LYS A 73 8.51 -4.72 -12.97
N GLU A 74 7.28 -5.18 -13.17
CA GLU A 74 6.59 -5.18 -14.46
C GLU A 74 5.54 -4.06 -14.55
N ILE A 75 5.34 -3.28 -13.48
CA ILE A 75 4.39 -2.16 -13.46
C ILE A 75 5.08 -0.92 -14.04
N SER A 76 5.02 -0.75 -15.37
CA SER A 76 5.70 0.34 -16.07
C SER A 76 5.25 1.75 -15.65
N GLU A 77 3.99 1.89 -15.24
CA GLU A 77 3.35 3.18 -14.87
C GLU A 77 3.12 3.29 -13.35
N ALA A 78 3.92 2.56 -12.54
CA ALA A 78 3.69 2.44 -11.11
C ALA A 78 3.74 3.79 -10.38
N GLU A 79 4.66 4.67 -10.76
CA GLU A 79 4.82 5.99 -10.13
C GLU A 79 3.64 6.90 -10.47
N GLU A 80 3.18 6.90 -11.71
CA GLU A 80 2.03 7.68 -12.15
C GLU A 80 0.74 7.21 -11.47
N LEU A 81 0.54 5.88 -11.37
CA LEU A 81 -0.58 5.28 -10.64
C LEU A 81 -0.56 5.67 -9.16
N ARG A 82 0.58 5.49 -8.49
CA ARG A 82 0.75 5.90 -7.08
C ARG A 82 0.45 7.38 -6.91
N SER A 83 1.01 8.24 -7.77
CA SER A 83 0.81 9.68 -7.70
C SER A 83 -0.67 10.07 -7.89
N ALA A 84 -1.37 9.47 -8.85
CA ALA A 84 -2.78 9.79 -9.10
C ALA A 84 -3.69 9.32 -7.94
N ILE A 85 -3.46 8.12 -7.43
CA ILE A 85 -4.17 7.57 -6.27
C ILE A 85 -3.92 8.44 -5.03
N GLN A 86 -2.67 8.81 -4.75
CA GLN A 86 -2.32 9.69 -3.63
C GLN A 86 -2.92 11.08 -3.78
N THR A 87 -2.99 11.65 -5.00
CA THR A 87 -3.68 12.93 -5.24
C THR A 87 -5.14 12.88 -4.75
N LEU A 88 -5.86 11.81 -5.09
CA LEU A 88 -7.26 11.66 -4.69
C LEU A 88 -7.39 11.41 -3.18
N ALA A 89 -6.58 10.51 -2.62
CA ALA A 89 -6.59 10.19 -1.19
C ALA A 89 -6.19 11.37 -0.29
N LYS A 90 -5.32 12.27 -0.78
CA LYS A 90 -4.86 13.46 -0.04
C LYS A 90 -5.66 14.72 -0.40
N SER A 91 -6.71 14.60 -1.21
CA SER A 91 -7.55 15.73 -1.57
C SER A 91 -8.19 16.35 -0.34
N LYS A 92 -8.23 17.68 -0.28
CA LYS A 92 -8.93 18.42 0.78
C LYS A 92 -10.44 18.14 0.79
N SER A 93 -11.00 17.69 -0.34
CA SER A 93 -12.40 17.32 -0.47
C SER A 93 -12.68 15.86 -0.13
N MET A 94 -11.68 15.03 0.19
CA MET A 94 -11.92 13.64 0.56
C MET A 94 -12.76 13.55 1.83
N GLN A 95 -13.84 12.76 1.77
CA GLN A 95 -14.76 12.48 2.88
C GLN A 95 -14.51 11.07 3.44
N SER A 96 -14.41 10.08 2.55
CA SER A 96 -14.15 8.70 2.90
C SER A 96 -13.31 8.01 1.81
N LEU A 97 -12.71 6.88 2.17
CA LEU A 97 -12.06 5.98 1.24
C LEU A 97 -12.43 4.54 1.57
N ARG A 98 -12.72 3.76 0.53
CA ARG A 98 -12.86 2.31 0.63
C ARG A 98 -11.84 1.63 -0.28
N LEU A 99 -11.17 0.61 0.24
CA LEU A 99 -10.37 -0.31 -0.55
C LEU A 99 -11.05 -1.68 -0.56
N GLY A 100 -11.18 -2.28 -1.74
CA GLY A 100 -11.55 -3.69 -1.90
C GLY A 100 -10.37 -4.48 -2.42
N ILE A 101 -9.78 -5.35 -1.63
CA ILE A 101 -8.55 -6.08 -1.94
C ILE A 101 -8.92 -7.54 -2.22
N MET A 102 -8.71 -7.99 -3.45
CA MET A 102 -8.96 -9.38 -3.87
C MET A 102 -7.61 -10.07 -4.03
N ALA A 103 -7.29 -10.99 -3.13
CA ALA A 103 -5.97 -11.60 -3.02
C ALA A 103 -6.04 -13.13 -3.08
N PRO A 104 -4.93 -13.81 -3.43
CA PRO A 104 -4.89 -15.28 -3.48
C PRO A 104 -4.91 -15.95 -2.09
N SER A 105 -4.58 -15.23 -1.02
CA SER A 105 -4.56 -15.71 0.36
C SER A 105 -4.83 -14.57 1.35
N GLY A 106 -5.18 -14.93 2.59
CA GLY A 106 -5.30 -13.98 3.70
C GLY A 106 -4.01 -13.20 3.97
N GLU A 107 -2.86 -13.88 3.91
CA GLU A 107 -1.54 -13.25 4.09
C GLU A 107 -1.25 -12.20 3.01
N ALA A 108 -1.54 -12.52 1.74
CA ALA A 108 -1.36 -11.59 0.63
C ALA A 108 -2.30 -10.38 0.75
N ALA A 109 -3.54 -10.59 1.22
CA ALA A 109 -4.48 -9.49 1.46
C ALA A 109 -4.02 -8.55 2.58
N LEU A 110 -3.55 -9.10 3.71
CA LEU A 110 -3.04 -8.31 4.84
C LEU A 110 -1.79 -7.51 4.45
N THR A 111 -0.86 -8.14 3.72
CA THR A 111 0.34 -7.48 3.21
C THR A 111 -0.01 -6.34 2.25
N ALA A 112 -0.92 -6.60 1.30
CA ALA A 112 -1.40 -5.56 0.39
C ALA A 112 -2.10 -4.42 1.15
N MET A 113 -2.96 -4.74 2.12
CA MET A 113 -3.63 -3.72 2.95
C MET A 113 -2.61 -2.84 3.67
N GLN A 114 -1.62 -3.43 4.33
CA GLN A 114 -0.58 -2.68 5.05
C GLN A 114 0.17 -1.74 4.11
N ASN A 115 0.67 -2.24 2.97
CA ASN A 115 1.42 -1.44 2.01
C ASN A 115 0.56 -0.32 1.40
N TRP A 116 -0.70 -0.59 1.08
CA TRP A 116 -1.61 0.41 0.55
C TRP A 116 -1.95 1.49 1.58
N VAL A 117 -2.27 1.11 2.81
CA VAL A 117 -2.57 2.06 3.91
C VAL A 117 -1.35 2.92 4.22
N GLU A 118 -0.15 2.34 4.29
CA GLU A 118 1.11 3.07 4.49
C GLU A 118 1.40 4.01 3.30
N GLY A 119 1.32 3.50 2.07
CA GLY A 119 1.57 4.29 0.87
C GLY A 119 0.58 5.45 0.66
N LEU A 120 -0.62 5.33 1.23
CA LEU A 120 -1.63 6.37 1.25
C LEU A 120 -1.52 7.32 2.46
N GLU A 121 -0.63 7.02 3.42
CA GLU A 121 -0.50 7.72 4.70
C GLU A 121 -1.82 7.75 5.49
N LEU A 122 -2.49 6.60 5.55
CA LEU A 122 -3.75 6.41 6.30
C LEU A 122 -3.52 5.63 7.59
N ASP A 123 -4.50 5.72 8.49
CA ASP A 123 -4.48 4.96 9.74
C ASP A 123 -4.81 3.47 9.50
N SER A 124 -4.10 2.61 10.22
CA SER A 124 -4.42 1.18 10.29
C SER A 124 -5.61 0.93 11.23
N PRO A 125 -6.43 -0.11 10.98
CA PRO A 125 -7.55 -0.45 11.87
C PRO A 125 -7.02 -0.88 13.25
N ALA A 126 -7.41 -0.17 14.30
CA ALA A 126 -6.93 -0.41 15.67
C ALA A 126 -7.31 -1.81 16.18
N ASP A 127 -8.51 -2.28 15.82
CA ASP A 127 -9.04 -3.59 16.22
C ASP A 127 -8.59 -4.73 15.28
N GLY A 128 -7.71 -4.44 14.32
CA GLY A 128 -7.27 -5.39 13.30
C GLY A 128 -8.31 -5.66 12.21
N VAL A 129 -8.19 -6.81 11.54
CA VAL A 129 -9.08 -7.25 10.46
C VAL A 129 -9.96 -8.38 10.97
N MET A 130 -11.27 -8.19 10.94
CA MET A 130 -12.23 -9.23 11.32
C MET A 130 -12.46 -10.21 10.17
N ALA A 131 -12.50 -11.51 10.45
CA ALA A 131 -12.99 -12.49 9.48
C ALA A 131 -14.52 -12.59 9.59
N VAL A 132 -15.21 -12.61 8.45
CA VAL A 132 -16.67 -12.71 8.39
C VAL A 132 -17.13 -13.65 7.27
N ASP A 133 -18.33 -14.21 7.42
CA ASP A 133 -19.01 -14.98 6.36
C ASP A 133 -19.72 -14.07 5.34
N ASP A 134 -20.50 -14.66 4.44
CA ASP A 134 -21.26 -13.90 3.44
C ASP A 134 -22.46 -13.13 4.01
N GLU A 135 -22.92 -13.47 5.21
CA GLU A 135 -23.98 -12.79 5.96
C GLU A 135 -23.41 -11.70 6.89
N ASN A 136 -22.08 -11.53 6.91
CA ASN A 136 -21.31 -10.66 7.81
C ASN A 136 -21.32 -11.11 9.28
N SER A 137 -21.52 -12.40 9.53
CA SER A 137 -21.32 -12.98 10.87
C SER A 137 -19.83 -13.25 11.10
N PRO A 138 -19.32 -13.07 12.33
CA PRO A 138 -17.92 -13.36 12.64
C PRO A 138 -17.51 -14.81 12.35
N LEU A 139 -16.32 -15.01 11.80
CA LEU A 139 -15.66 -16.30 11.58
C LEU A 139 -14.28 -16.33 12.24
N ASP A 140 -13.70 -17.52 12.37
CA ASP A 140 -12.27 -17.65 12.65
C ASP A 140 -11.46 -17.32 11.38
N MET A 141 -10.40 -16.52 11.51
CA MET A 141 -9.53 -16.15 10.40
C MET A 141 -8.93 -17.39 9.70
N SER A 142 -8.66 -18.46 10.45
CA SER A 142 -8.10 -19.70 9.92
C SER A 142 -9.02 -20.41 8.92
N GLU A 143 -10.34 -20.14 8.96
CA GLU A 143 -11.32 -20.74 8.05
C GLU A 143 -11.22 -20.15 6.62
N ILE A 144 -10.72 -18.92 6.49
CA ILE A 144 -10.69 -18.20 5.20
C ILE A 144 -9.28 -17.88 4.70
N ALA A 145 -8.29 -17.81 5.60
CA ALA A 145 -6.95 -17.29 5.27
C ALA A 145 -6.15 -18.15 4.28
N SER A 146 -6.45 -19.45 4.16
CA SER A 146 -5.71 -20.35 3.25
C SER A 146 -6.14 -20.25 1.79
N GLY A 147 -7.29 -19.64 1.51
CA GLY A 147 -7.84 -19.51 0.17
C GLY A 147 -7.89 -18.08 -0.34
N PRO A 148 -8.40 -17.87 -1.56
CA PRO A 148 -8.69 -16.55 -2.08
C PRO A 148 -9.66 -15.76 -1.19
N VAL A 149 -9.33 -14.50 -0.92
CA VAL A 149 -10.11 -13.64 -0.02
C VAL A 149 -10.41 -12.29 -0.64
N TYR A 150 -11.46 -11.66 -0.11
CA TYR A 150 -11.79 -10.27 -0.29
C TYR A 150 -11.65 -9.57 1.06
N LEU A 151 -10.72 -8.62 1.15
CA LEU A 151 -10.58 -7.72 2.29
C LEU A 151 -11.16 -6.36 1.93
N LYS A 152 -12.07 -5.85 2.76
CA LYS A 152 -12.56 -4.48 2.68
C LYS A 152 -11.94 -3.65 3.77
N TYR A 153 -11.26 -2.58 3.39
CA TYR A 153 -10.79 -1.53 4.30
C TYR A 153 -11.65 -0.27 4.08
N GLN A 154 -12.04 0.38 5.17
CA GLN A 154 -12.82 1.60 5.16
C GLN A 154 -12.18 2.63 6.07
N TYR A 155 -11.99 3.82 5.54
CA TYR A 155 -11.51 5.01 6.24
C TYR A 155 -12.52 6.13 6.05
N SER A 156 -12.90 6.81 7.12
CA SER A 156 -13.70 8.04 7.03
C SER A 156 -13.23 9.10 8.02
N PHE A 157 -13.28 10.36 7.59
CA PHE A 157 -12.96 11.50 8.45
C PHE A 157 -14.13 11.82 9.38
N GLY A 158 -14.38 10.97 10.38
CA GLY A 158 -15.37 11.22 11.43
C GLY A 158 -16.78 11.57 10.92
N ASP A 159 -17.63 12.09 11.81
CA ASP A 159 -18.98 12.55 11.44
C ASP A 159 -18.92 13.92 10.73
N PRO A 160 -19.45 14.06 9.50
CA PRO A 160 -19.57 15.35 8.81
C PRO A 160 -20.35 16.40 9.61
N ALA A 161 -21.22 15.99 10.54
CA ALA A 161 -21.95 16.91 11.42
C ALA A 161 -21.02 17.73 12.34
N ASN A 162 -19.79 17.27 12.59
CA ASN A 162 -18.76 18.03 13.32
C ASN A 162 -17.92 18.97 12.44
N ARG A 163 -18.19 19.04 11.12
CA ARG A 163 -17.49 19.95 10.20
C ARG A 163 -18.19 21.30 9.99
N ALA A 164 -19.40 21.48 10.50
CA ALA A 164 -20.18 22.71 10.28
C ALA A 164 -20.73 23.27 11.59
N ASP A 165 -19.93 24.12 12.24
CA ASP A 165 -20.48 25.36 12.78
C ASP A 165 -19.58 26.51 12.30
N ASN A 166 -20.12 27.26 11.34
CA ASN A 166 -19.82 28.67 11.10
C ASN A 166 -18.35 29.12 11.24
N GLY A 167 -17.53 28.83 10.24
CA GLY A 167 -16.44 29.74 9.85
C GLY A 167 -15.04 29.49 10.40
N ASN A 168 -14.83 28.51 11.29
CA ASN A 168 -13.46 28.07 11.62
C ASN A 168 -13.42 26.69 12.30
N PRO A 169 -13.42 25.56 11.58
CA PRO A 169 -13.13 24.28 12.20
C PRO A 169 -11.61 24.21 12.45
N SER A 170 -11.18 24.35 13.70
CA SER A 170 -9.88 23.81 14.09
C SER A 170 -9.91 22.31 13.77
N LYS A 171 -9.17 21.93 12.73
CA LYS A 171 -9.02 20.54 12.27
C LYS A 171 -8.41 19.60 13.32
N GLU A 172 -8.17 20.06 14.55
CA GLU A 172 -7.27 19.45 15.51
C GLU A 172 -7.84 18.23 16.26
N ASN A 173 -9.15 17.92 16.16
CA ASN A 173 -9.73 16.84 16.97
C ASN A 173 -10.63 15.83 16.24
N VAL A 174 -10.60 15.76 14.90
CA VAL A 174 -11.38 14.72 14.19
C VAL A 174 -10.58 13.41 14.18
N VAL A 175 -10.94 12.48 15.06
CA VAL A 175 -10.40 11.11 15.03
C VAL A 175 -11.03 10.35 13.85
N PRO A 176 -10.23 9.83 12.91
CA PRO A 176 -10.73 9.02 11.81
C PRO A 176 -11.43 7.76 12.31
N LYS A 177 -12.46 7.31 11.58
CA LYS A 177 -13.05 5.98 11.79
C LYS A 177 -12.44 5.04 10.77
N VAL A 178 -11.82 3.98 11.27
CA VAL A 178 -11.16 2.96 10.44
C VAL A 178 -11.72 1.59 10.78
N GLY A 179 -12.08 0.82 9.77
CA GLY A 179 -12.55 -0.55 9.94
C GLY A 179 -12.11 -1.43 8.79
N ALA A 180 -11.88 -2.71 9.08
CA ALA A 180 -11.55 -3.68 8.05
C ALA A 180 -12.16 -5.05 8.36
N TYR A 181 -12.59 -5.75 7.31
CA TYR A 181 -12.99 -7.15 7.40
C TYR A 181 -12.53 -7.94 6.19
N MET A 182 -12.47 -9.25 6.32
CA MET A 182 -12.07 -10.21 5.31
C MET A 182 -13.09 -11.33 5.20
N LYS A 183 -13.35 -11.80 3.98
CA LYS A 183 -14.17 -12.97 3.70
C LYS A 183 -13.66 -13.77 2.51
N SER A 184 -14.14 -14.99 2.34
CA SER A 184 -13.82 -15.84 1.18
C SER A 184 -14.21 -15.17 -0.15
N TYR A 185 -13.38 -15.34 -1.18
CA TYR A 185 -13.60 -14.75 -2.50
C TYR A 185 -13.34 -15.78 -3.62
N PRO A 186 -14.34 -16.59 -4.01
CA PRO A 186 -14.16 -17.70 -4.95
C PRO A 186 -14.00 -17.26 -6.41
N PHE A 187 -14.06 -15.96 -6.70
CA PHE A 187 -13.99 -15.43 -8.06
C PHE A 187 -12.53 -15.26 -8.52
N PRO A 188 -12.27 -15.24 -9.85
CA PRO A 188 -10.91 -15.15 -10.38
C PRO A 188 -10.29 -13.75 -10.30
N GLY A 189 -11.06 -12.69 -10.01
CA GLY A 189 -10.57 -11.32 -9.96
C GLY A 189 -9.51 -11.10 -8.87
N ARG A 190 -8.47 -10.32 -9.16
CA ARG A 190 -7.38 -10.03 -8.22
C ARG A 190 -6.97 -8.58 -8.38
N GLY A 191 -6.52 -7.96 -7.30
CA GLY A 191 -6.08 -6.57 -7.28
C GLY A 191 -6.76 -5.75 -6.20
N VAL A 192 -6.70 -4.43 -6.35
CA VAL A 192 -7.29 -3.46 -5.42
C VAL A 192 -8.26 -2.54 -6.14
N LEU A 193 -9.50 -2.51 -5.67
CA LEU A 193 -10.48 -1.48 -5.99
C LEU A 193 -10.26 -0.29 -5.06
N PHE A 194 -10.07 0.89 -5.63
CA PHE A 194 -9.92 2.17 -4.94
C PHE A 194 -11.19 3.00 -5.14
N ASN A 195 -11.93 3.25 -4.06
CA ASN A 195 -13.21 3.96 -4.08
C ASN A 195 -13.16 5.17 -3.14
N PRO A 196 -12.59 6.29 -3.59
CA PRO A 196 -12.59 7.54 -2.84
C PRO A 196 -13.95 8.22 -2.97
N GLU A 197 -14.43 8.77 -1.85
CA GLU A 197 -15.61 9.62 -1.80
C GLU A 197 -15.16 11.07 -1.59
N LEU A 198 -15.38 11.90 -2.60
CA LEU A 198 -15.05 13.33 -2.56
C LEU A 198 -16.31 14.16 -2.32
N GLY A 199 -16.14 15.38 -1.84
CA GLY A 199 -17.24 16.30 -1.55
C GLY A 199 -17.93 16.94 -2.76
N ASP A 200 -17.69 16.44 -3.96
CA ASP A 200 -18.35 16.87 -5.19
C ASP A 200 -19.60 16.04 -5.54
N GLY A 201 -19.84 14.94 -4.81
CA GLY A 201 -21.00 14.07 -5.00
C GLY A 201 -20.86 13.06 -6.15
N GLU A 202 -19.70 13.01 -6.83
CA GLU A 202 -19.46 12.00 -7.86
C GLU A 202 -18.98 10.68 -7.24
N MET A 203 -19.64 9.58 -7.63
CA MET A 203 -19.21 8.24 -7.25
C MET A 203 -18.00 7.81 -8.06
N ARG A 204 -16.88 7.54 -7.38
CA ARG A 204 -15.63 7.09 -8.00
C ARG A 204 -15.26 5.69 -7.54
N MET A 205 -14.90 4.84 -8.48
CA MET A 205 -14.33 3.53 -8.23
C MET A 205 -13.37 3.25 -9.38
N TYR A 206 -12.15 2.84 -9.04
CA TYR A 206 -11.10 2.54 -10.00
C TYR A 206 -10.42 1.23 -9.64
N GLY A 207 -10.07 0.41 -10.62
CA GLY A 207 -9.29 -0.82 -10.43
C GLY A 207 -9.47 -1.80 -11.58
N ASP A 208 -9.03 -3.05 -11.48
CA ASP A 208 -8.32 -3.67 -10.35
C ASP A 208 -6.82 -3.31 -10.39
N PHE A 209 -6.34 -2.52 -9.42
CA PHE A 209 -4.92 -2.15 -9.37
C PHE A 209 -4.04 -3.30 -8.88
N PRO A 210 -2.73 -3.33 -9.24
CA PRO A 210 -1.79 -4.32 -8.72
C PRO A 210 -1.77 -4.35 -7.18
N LEU A 211 -1.86 -5.55 -6.59
CA LEU A 211 -1.76 -5.73 -5.14
C LEU A 211 -0.45 -5.12 -4.59
N ALA A 212 0.62 -5.24 -5.38
CA ALA A 212 1.96 -4.78 -5.08
C ALA A 212 2.24 -3.31 -5.40
N LEU A 213 1.23 -2.51 -5.77
CA LEU A 213 1.44 -1.15 -6.27
C LEU A 213 2.18 -0.24 -5.28
N PHE A 214 1.92 -0.36 -3.98
CA PHE A 214 2.63 0.40 -2.94
C PHE A 214 3.75 -0.40 -2.25
N GLY A 215 4.08 -1.59 -2.77
CA GLY A 215 5.15 -2.44 -2.26
C GLY A 215 4.78 -3.92 -2.25
N TRP A 216 5.81 -4.76 -2.28
CA TRP A 216 5.78 -6.18 -1.94
C TRP A 216 7.07 -6.52 -1.21
N PRO A 217 7.09 -7.49 -0.27
CA PRO A 217 8.35 -8.05 0.19
C PRO A 217 9.11 -8.56 -1.03
N THR A 218 10.37 -8.17 -1.18
CA THR A 218 11.16 -8.43 -2.40
C THR A 218 11.39 -9.93 -2.68
N ASP A 219 11.02 -10.79 -1.71
CA ASP A 219 11.31 -12.22 -1.66
C ASP A 219 10.05 -13.13 -1.58
N ALA A 220 8.83 -12.59 -1.74
CA ALA A 220 7.57 -13.32 -1.48
C ALA A 220 6.85 -13.88 -2.74
N LEU A 221 7.59 -14.25 -3.79
CA LEU A 221 7.05 -15.00 -4.95
C LEU A 221 7.92 -16.22 -5.26
#